data_AF-A0A0F9LV20-F1
#
_entry.id   AF-A0A0F9LV20-F1
#
_cell.length_a   1.000
_cell.length_b   1.000
_cell.length_c   1.000
_cell.angle_alpha   90.00
_cell.angle_beta   90.00
_cell.angle_gamma   90.00
#
_symmetry.space_group_name_H-M   'P 1'
#
loop_
_entity.id
_entity.type
_entity.pdbx_description
1 polymer ?
#
loop_
_entity_poly.entity_id
_entity_poly.type
_entity_poly.pdbx_seq_one_letter_code
_entity_poly.pdbx_strand_id
1 'polypeptide(L)' 'MVLVGVEAYPEKRTVYFILEETDLVQEDWCTFELKEGKGLGKVNL' A
#
# COMPACT_ATOMS: atom_id res chain seq x y z
N MET A 1 13.71 7.48 1.64
CA MET A 1 12.76 7.17 0.55
C MET A 1 12.80 5.68 0.27
N VAL A 2 11.71 4.99 0.57
CA VAL A 2 11.55 3.55 0.35
C VAL A 2 10.37 3.34 -0.59
N LEU A 3 10.54 2.46 -1.58
CA LEU A 3 9.45 2.04 -2.47
C LEU A 3 8.72 0.87 -1.81
N VAL A 4 7.44 1.03 -1.52
CA VAL A 4 6.60 0.01 -0.88
C VAL A 4 5.51 -0.42 -1.84
N GLY A 5 5.43 -1.71 -2.14
CA GLY A 5 4.31 -2.30 -2.86
C GLY A 5 3.16 -2.61 -1.92
N VAL A 6 1.94 -2.20 -2.27
CA VAL A 6 0.73 -2.51 -1.52
C VAL A 6 -0.25 -3.20 -2.46
N GLU A 7 -0.66 -4.42 -2.13
CA GLU A 7 -1.67 -5.15 -2.89
C GLU A 7 -3.06 -4.63 -2.51
N ALA A 8 -3.72 -3.95 -3.46
CA ALA A 8 -5.06 -3.39 -3.31
C ALA A 8 -6.16 -4.45 -3.48
N TYR A 9 -7.19 -4.40 -2.64
CA TYR A 9 -8.34 -5.31 -2.68
C TYR A 9 -9.65 -4.58 -3.02
N PRO A 10 -10.61 -5.22 -3.72
CA PRO A 10 -10.60 -6.62 -4.18
C PRO A 10 -9.88 -6.85 -5.52
N GLU A 11 -9.42 -5.79 -6.19
CA GLU A 11 -8.87 -5.87 -7.56
C GLU A 11 -7.53 -6.65 -7.66
N LYS A 12 -6.86 -6.93 -6.54
CA LYS A 12 -5.54 -7.58 -6.45
C LYS A 12 -4.48 -6.92 -7.31
N ARG A 13 -4.49 -5.57 -7.35
CA ARG A 13 -3.49 -4.77 -8.07
C ARG A 13 -2.44 -4.28 -7.10
N THR A 14 -1.16 -4.39 -7.45
CA THR A 14 -0.09 -3.79 -6.64
C THR A 14 0.05 -2.31 -6.97
N VAL A 15 -0.12 -1.46 -5.96
CA VAL A 15 0.11 -0.03 -6.02
C VAL A 15 1.42 0.28 -5.29
N TYR A 16 2.31 1.03 -5.93
CA TYR A 16 3.60 1.38 -5.35
C TYR A 16 3.55 2.79 -4.76
N PHE A 17 4.04 2.93 -3.53
CA PHE A 17 4.15 4.19 -2.82
C PHE A 17 5.62 4.49 -2.52
N ILE A 18 6.00 5.76 -2.65
CA ILE A 18 7.30 6.25 -2.18
C ILE A 18 7.04 6.89 -0.84
N LEU A 19 7.54 6.29 0.24
CA LEU A 19 7.40 6.80 1.59
C LEU A 19 8.71 7.42 2.06
N GLU A 20 8.62 8.49 2.84
CA GLU A 20 9.78 9.16 3.43
C GLU A 20 10.45 8.28 4.48
N GLU A 21 9.65 7.62 5.34
CA GLU A 21 10.04 6.66 6.38
C GLU A 21 9.25 5.35 6.25
N THR A 22 9.80 4.22 6.71
CA THR A 22 9.10 2.92 6.67
C THR A 22 8.99 2.35 8.08
N ASP A 23 7.77 2.40 8.61
CA ASP A 23 7.35 1.69 9.83
C ASP A 23 6.23 0.68 9.49
N LEU A 24 6.26 0.13 8.28
CA LEU A 24 5.25 -0.80 7.76
C LEU A 24 5.78 -2.23 7.83
N VAL A 25 5.08 -3.11 8.55
CA VAL A 25 5.42 -4.53 8.65
C VAL A 25 4.86 -5.27 7.43
N GLN A 26 5.57 -6.30 6.94
CA GLN A 26 5.25 -7.08 5.73
C GLN A 26 3.87 -7.81 5.75
N GLU A 27 3.06 -7.60 6.78
CA GLU A 27 1.71 -8.16 6.90
C GLU A 27 0.65 -7.14 7.29
N ASP A 28 1.02 -5.86 7.37
CA ASP A 28 0.09 -4.82 7.79
C ASP A 28 -0.90 -4.50 6.68
N TRP A 29 -2.16 -4.40 7.09
CA TRP A 29 -3.22 -3.81 6.29
C TRP A 29 -3.19 -2.30 6.46
N CYS A 30 -3.19 -1.58 5.35
CA CYS A 30 -3.21 -0.14 5.34
C CYS A 30 -4.34 0.39 4.45
N THR A 31 -4.80 1.60 4.76
CA THR A 31 -5.67 2.37 3.88
C THR A 31 -4.87 3.46 3.21
N PHE A 32 -5.08 3.67 1.92
CA PHE A 32 -4.38 4.70 1.13
C PHE A 32 -5.34 5.44 0.22
N GLU A 33 -4.96 6.63 -0.23
CA GLU A 33 -5.79 7.42 -1.14
C GLU A 33 -5.60 6.96 -2.59
N LEU A 34 -6.71 6.79 -3.28
CA LEU A 34 -6.85 6.51 -4.71
C LEU A 34 -7.63 7.65 -5.36
N LYS A 35 -7.50 7.81 -6.68
CA LYS A 35 -8.32 8.78 -7.43
C LYS A 35 -9.83 8.59 -7.23
N GLU A 36 -10.24 7.36 -6.93
CA GLU A 36 -11.63 6.95 -6.78
C GLU A 36 -12.11 6.93 -5.31
N GLY A 37 -11.24 7.23 -4.33
CA GLY A 37 -11.57 7.22 -2.90
C GLY A 37 -10.46 6.66 -2.03
N LYS A 38 -10.81 5.87 -1.00
CA LYS A 38 -9.84 5.18 -0.14
C LYS A 38 -9.73 3.72 -0.55
N GLY A 39 -8.52 3.26 -0.83
CA GLY A 39 -8.20 1.85 -1.03
C GLY A 39 -7.79 1.18 0.27
N LEU A 40 -8.06 -0.12 0.37
CA LEU A 40 -7.50 -1.01 1.40
C LEU A 40 -6.48 -1.92 0.72
N GLY A 41 -5.33 -2.12 1.33
CA GLY A 41 -4.37 -3.10 0.82
C GLY A 41 -3.43 -3.67 1.86
N LYS A 42 -2.73 -4.73 1.46
CA LYS A 42 -1.74 -5.42 2.27
C LYS A 42 -0.35 -5.05 1.77
N VAL A 43 0.54 -4.67 2.69
CA VAL A 43 1.94 -4.38 2.35
C VAL A 43 2.63 -5.64 1.84
N ASN A 44 3.36 -5.51 0.74
CA ASN A 44 4.17 -6.56 0.12
C ASN A 44 5.57 -5.95 -0.13
N LEU A 45 6.48 -6.12 0.85
CA LEU A 45 7.88 -5.68 0.78
C LEU A 45 8.70 -6.61 -0.11
#